data_AF-A0A3N0A012-F1
#
_entry.id   AF-A0A3N0A012-F1
#
_cell.length_a   1.000
_cell.length_b   1.000
_cell.length_c   1.000
_cell.angle_alpha   90.00
_cell.angle_beta   90.00
_cell.angle_gamma   90.00
#
_symmetry.space_group_name_H-M   'P 1'
#
loop_
_entity.id
_entity.type
_entity.pdbx_description
1 polymer ?
#
loop_
_entity_poly.entity_id
_entity_poly.type
_entity_poly.pdbx_seq_one_letter_code
_entity_poly.pdbx_strand_id
1 'polypeptide(L)'
;TYGTELAPQVQQLRELRDNTILTTESGSAFMSGFNDFYYSFSPGIADLERKNPAFREMVRVSLTPLISSLSILNHVGIDSEAEMIGYGISLIALNLGMYVAAPALAVLCIRRRI
;
A
#
# COMPACT_ATOMS: atom_id res chain seq x y z
N THR A 1 -24.37 -0.86 -4.24
CA THR A 1 -23.31 -1.44 -3.39
C THR A 1 -22.04 -1.52 -4.20
N TYR A 2 -21.04 -0.68 -3.93
CA TYR A 2 -19.72 -0.79 -4.57
C TYR A 2 -19.03 -2.05 -4.02
N GLY A 3 -19.44 -3.20 -4.52
CA GLY A 3 -18.77 -4.48 -4.30
C GLY A 3 -17.52 -4.52 -5.16
N THR A 4 -16.51 -3.74 -4.79
CA THR A 4 -15.15 -3.91 -5.30
C THR A 4 -14.53 -5.09 -4.56
N GLU A 5 -13.89 -5.99 -5.28
CA GLU A 5 -13.26 -7.22 -4.74
C GLU A 5 -12.25 -6.97 -3.61
N LEU A 6 -11.77 -5.72 -3.46
CA LEU A 6 -10.86 -5.28 -2.39
C LEU A 6 -11.55 -4.66 -1.16
N ALA A 7 -12.89 -4.68 -1.08
CA ALA A 7 -13.63 -4.06 0.01
C ALA A 7 -13.22 -4.56 1.42
N PRO A 8 -12.98 -5.87 1.64
CA PRO A 8 -12.50 -6.36 2.94
C PRO A 8 -11.11 -5.84 3.30
N GLN A 9 -10.18 -5.81 2.35
CA GLN A 9 -8.81 -5.37 2.60
C GLN A 9 -8.75 -3.87 2.86
N VAL A 10 -9.55 -3.08 2.14
CA VAL A 10 -9.67 -1.63 2.41
C VAL A 10 -10.25 -1.38 3.80
N GLN A 11 -11.17 -2.22 4.25
CA GLN A 11 -11.71 -2.12 5.61
C GLN A 11 -10.66 -2.45 6.67
N GLN A 12 -9.86 -3.50 6.48
CA GLN A 12 -8.72 -3.80 7.37
C GLN A 12 -7.73 -2.63 7.47
N LEU A 13 -7.44 -1.97 6.35
CA LEU A 13 -6.56 -0.80 6.34
C LEU A 13 -7.14 0.38 7.15
N ARG A 14 -8.46 0.57 7.12
CA ARG A 14 -9.11 1.59 7.95
C ARG A 14 -9.00 1.25 9.42
N GLU A 15 -9.23 -0.01 9.79
CA GLU A 15 -9.11 -0.47 11.17
C GLU A 15 -7.68 -0.34 11.70
N LEU A 16 -6.67 -0.72 10.90
CA LEU A 16 -5.26 -0.54 11.25
C LEU A 16 -4.93 0.95 11.45
N ARG A 17 -5.40 1.82 10.54
CA ARG A 17 -5.20 3.26 10.66
C ARG A 17 -5.81 3.78 11.96
N ASP A 18 -7.08 3.45 12.21
CA ASP A 18 -7.84 4.04 13.31
C ASP A 18 -7.41 3.50 14.68
N ASN A 19 -7.09 2.21 14.77
CA ASN A 19 -6.77 1.56 16.04
C ASN A 19 -5.27 1.58 16.38
N THR A 20 -4.39 1.73 15.39
CA THR A 20 -2.94 1.59 15.59
C THR A 20 -2.14 2.81 15.14
N ILE A 21 -2.40 3.33 13.93
CA ILE A 21 -1.57 4.42 13.39
C ILE A 21 -1.93 5.74 14.09
N LEU A 22 -3.21 6.07 14.17
CA LEU A 22 -3.70 7.33 14.76
C LEU A 22 -3.60 7.39 16.28
N THR A 23 -3.34 6.27 16.95
CA THR A 23 -3.12 6.23 18.40
C THR A 23 -1.70 6.65 18.80
N THR A 24 -0.79 6.80 17.83
CA THR A 24 0.61 7.24 18.04
C THR A 24 0.84 8.64 17.46
N GLU A 25 1.71 9.43 18.09
CA GLU A 25 2.03 10.79 17.63
C GLU A 25 2.72 10.77 16.26
N SER A 26 3.77 9.96 16.11
CA SER A 26 4.47 9.78 14.85
C SER A 26 3.58 9.19 13.73
N GLY A 27 2.63 8.31 14.05
CA GLY A 27 1.69 7.76 13.07
C GLY A 27 0.68 8.81 12.59
N SER A 28 0.19 9.66 13.50
CA SER A 28 -0.66 10.80 13.16
C SER A 28 0.06 11.83 12.27
N ALA A 29 1.31 12.18 12.61
CA ALA A 29 2.13 13.07 11.81
C ALA A 29 2.40 12.50 10.40
N PHE A 30 2.70 11.20 10.31
CA PHE A 30 2.84 10.49 9.03
C PHE A 30 1.55 10.56 8.22
N MET A 31 0.39 10.27 8.82
CA MET A 31 -0.90 10.30 8.12
C MET A 31 -1.25 11.70 7.60
N SER A 32 -0.90 12.76 8.33
CA SER A 32 -1.09 14.13 7.85
C SER A 32 -0.28 14.39 6.57
N GLY A 33 1.04 14.14 6.61
CA GLY A 33 1.89 14.36 5.44
C GLY A 33 1.56 13.42 4.27
N PHE A 34 1.19 12.17 4.57
CA PHE A 34 0.73 11.20 3.59
C PHE A 34 -0.56 11.68 2.91
N ASN A 35 -1.54 12.20 3.66
CA ASN A 35 -2.80 12.70 3.09
C ASN A 35 -2.55 13.89 2.16
N ASP A 36 -1.72 14.85 2.57
CA ASP A 36 -1.38 16.02 1.75
C ASP A 36 -0.74 15.58 0.43
N PHE A 37 0.22 14.66 0.49
CA PHE A 37 0.85 14.09 -0.70
C PHE A 37 -0.17 13.30 -1.55
N TYR A 38 -0.93 12.39 -0.95
CA TYR A 38 -1.91 11.53 -1.63
C TYR A 38 -2.96 12.35 -2.38
N TYR A 39 -3.59 13.33 -1.73
CA TYR A 39 -4.62 14.14 -2.34
C TYR A 39 -4.07 15.14 -3.38
N SER A 40 -2.76 15.40 -3.41
CA SER A 40 -2.14 16.23 -4.44
C SER A 40 -2.19 15.62 -5.84
N PHE A 41 -2.20 14.28 -5.97
CA PHE A 41 -2.18 13.59 -7.27
C PHE A 41 -3.33 12.58 -7.47
N SER A 42 -3.91 12.04 -6.39
CA SER A 42 -4.97 11.01 -6.45
C SER A 42 -6.15 11.39 -7.35
N PRO A 43 -6.70 12.63 -7.31
CA PRO A 43 -7.80 13.02 -8.20
C PRO A 43 -7.47 12.84 -9.70
N GLY A 44 -6.24 13.19 -10.10
CA GLY A 44 -5.78 13.02 -11.48
C GLY A 44 -5.68 11.56 -11.90
N ILE A 45 -5.18 10.69 -11.01
CA ILE A 45 -5.14 9.24 -11.25
C ILE A 45 -6.55 8.66 -11.33
N ALA A 46 -7.45 9.04 -10.42
CA ALA A 46 -8.84 8.57 -10.42
C ALA A 46 -9.59 8.95 -11.71
N ASP A 47 -9.32 10.13 -12.26
CA ASP A 47 -9.88 10.54 -13.54
C ASP A 47 -9.33 9.71 -14.71
N LEU A 48 -8.06 9.31 -14.67
CA LEU A 48 -7.46 8.41 -15.67
C LEU A 48 -8.03 6.99 -15.58
N GLU A 49 -8.24 6.46 -14.37
CA GLU A 49 -8.87 5.16 -14.17
C GLU A 49 -10.29 5.10 -14.72
N ARG A 50 -11.08 6.17 -14.57
CA ARG A 50 -12.44 6.25 -15.14
C ARG A 50 -12.44 6.25 -16.68
N LYS A 51 -11.40 6.81 -17.30
CA LYS A 51 -11.30 6.93 -18.77
C LYS A 51 -10.73 5.68 -19.42
N ASN A 52 -9.84 4.95 -18.73
CA ASN A 52 -9.14 3.81 -19.30
C ASN A 52 -9.21 2.57 -18.39
N PRO A 53 -10.04 1.57 -18.73
CA PRO A 53 -10.17 0.33 -17.96
C PRO A 53 -8.85 -0.45 -17.83
N ALA A 54 -7.97 -0.41 -18.83
CA ALA A 54 -6.66 -1.09 -18.76
C ALA A 54 -5.73 -0.39 -17.75
N PHE A 55 -5.80 0.94 -17.65
CA PHE A 55 -5.05 1.69 -16.66
C PHE A 55 -5.53 1.35 -15.24
N ARG A 56 -6.85 1.26 -15.03
CA ARG A 56 -7.42 0.81 -13.74
C ARG A 56 -6.90 -0.56 -13.32
N GLU A 57 -6.84 -1.53 -14.23
CA GLU A 57 -6.28 -2.85 -13.90
C GLU A 57 -4.79 -2.82 -13.62
N MET A 58 -4.02 -2.01 -14.36
CA MET A 58 -2.59 -1.81 -14.07
C MET A 58 -2.39 -1.22 -12.66
N VAL A 59 -3.17 -0.21 -12.28
CA VAL A 59 -3.13 0.36 -10.93
C VAL A 59 -3.51 -0.70 -9.89
N ARG A 60 -4.59 -1.46 -10.13
CA ARG A 60 -5.00 -2.56 -9.23
C ARG A 60 -3.88 -3.59 -9.01
N VAL A 61 -3.26 -4.08 -10.08
CA VAL A 61 -2.14 -5.05 -9.99
C VAL A 61 -0.97 -4.42 -9.24
N SER A 62 -0.67 -3.15 -9.49
CA SER A 62 0.41 -2.45 -8.77
C SER A 62 0.12 -2.31 -7.29
N LEU A 63 -1.13 -2.10 -6.87
CA LEU A 63 -1.52 -1.95 -5.46
C LEU A 63 -1.66 -3.28 -4.71
N THR A 64 -1.81 -4.40 -5.42
CA THR A 64 -2.07 -5.71 -4.80
C THR A 64 -0.98 -6.15 -3.82
N PRO A 65 0.34 -6.12 -4.17
CA PRO A 65 1.41 -6.49 -3.24
C PRO A 65 1.42 -5.61 -1.98
N LEU A 66 1.16 -4.31 -2.15
CA LEU A 66 1.11 -3.34 -1.05
C LEU A 66 0.01 -3.69 -0.07
N ILE A 67 -1.22 -3.89 -0.56
CA ILE A 67 -2.37 -4.24 0.26
C ILE A 67 -2.13 -5.57 0.99
N SER A 68 -1.56 -6.57 0.31
CA SER A 68 -1.23 -7.86 0.93
C SER A 68 -0.17 -7.72 2.03
N SER A 69 0.86 -6.91 1.85
CA SER A 69 1.90 -6.69 2.87
C SER A 69 1.34 -6.06 4.14
N LEU A 70 0.35 -5.17 4.02
CA LEU A 70 -0.27 -4.47 5.15
C LEU A 70 -1.21 -5.39 5.95
N SER A 71 -1.85 -6.38 5.32
CA SER A 71 -2.68 -7.37 6.03
C SER A 71 -1.86 -8.21 7.02
N ILE A 72 -0.56 -8.41 6.74
CA ILE A 72 0.37 -9.07 7.67
C ILE A 72 0.58 -8.22 8.92
N LEU A 73 0.64 -6.89 8.78
CA LEU A 73 0.83 -5.96 9.90
C LEU A 73 -0.33 -5.99 10.89
N ASN A 74 -1.55 -6.26 10.43
CA ASN A 74 -2.72 -6.37 11.30
C ASN A 74 -2.63 -7.53 12.31
N HIS A 75 -1.71 -8.49 12.07
CA HIS A 75 -1.46 -9.61 12.99
C HIS A 75 -0.27 -9.34 13.93
N VAL A 76 0.40 -8.20 13.77
CA VAL A 76 1.54 -7.79 14.60
C VAL A 76 1.04 -6.75 15.59
N GLY A 77 1.13 -7.06 16.89
CA GLY A 77 0.81 -6.09 17.94
C GLY A 77 1.82 -4.95 17.92
N ILE A 78 1.36 -3.73 17.60
CA ILE A 78 2.16 -2.51 17.71
C ILE A 78 1.74 -1.85 19.01
N ASP A 79 2.55 -2.03 20.05
CA ASP A 79 2.24 -1.57 21.41
C ASP A 79 3.04 -0.32 21.78
N SER A 80 4.01 0.09 20.95
CA SER A 80 4.88 1.24 21.20
C SER A 80 5.14 2.11 19.96
N GLU A 81 5.56 3.36 20.23
CA GLU A 81 5.91 4.32 19.18
C GLU A 81 7.13 3.87 18.35
N ALA A 82 8.14 3.29 19.01
CA ALA A 82 9.33 2.77 18.34
C ALA A 82 9.00 1.61 17.39
N GLU A 83 8.06 0.75 17.78
CA GLU A 83 7.55 -0.32 16.92
C GLU A 83 6.78 0.23 15.72
N MET A 84 5.94 1.25 15.92
CA MET A 84 5.20 1.88 14.81
C MET A 84 6.18 2.41 13.74
N ILE A 85 7.22 3.14 14.16
CA ILE A 85 8.25 3.65 13.25
C ILE A 85 9.02 2.49 12.59
N GLY A 86 9.46 1.50 13.38
CA GLY A 86 10.24 0.36 12.89
C GLY A 86 9.49 -0.47 11.86
N TYR A 87 8.22 -0.80 12.14
CA TYR A 87 7.36 -1.54 11.23
C TYR A 87 6.98 -0.72 10.01
N GLY A 88 6.72 0.59 10.17
CA GLY A 88 6.46 1.50 9.05
C GLY A 88 7.61 1.56 8.06
N ILE A 89 8.84 1.74 8.55
CA ILE A 89 10.06 1.74 7.71
C ILE A 89 10.25 0.37 7.05
N SER A 90 10.08 -0.72 7.81
CA SER A 90 10.23 -2.09 7.30
C SER A 90 9.26 -2.39 6.17
N LEU A 91 8.00 -1.94 6.29
CA LEU A 91 6.99 -2.09 5.24
C LEU A 91 7.31 -1.29 3.98
N ILE A 92 7.79 -0.05 4.13
CA ILE A 92 8.20 0.77 2.99
C ILE A 92 9.36 0.09 2.26
N ALA A 93 10.37 -0.36 3.01
CA ALA A 93 11.52 -1.06 2.46
C ALA A 93 11.12 -2.37 1.76
N LEU A 94 10.23 -3.17 2.37
CA LEU A 94 9.71 -4.41 1.79
C LEU A 94 8.97 -4.13 0.48
N ASN A 95 8.09 -3.13 0.45
CA ASN A 95 7.33 -2.76 -0.74
C ASN A 95 8.24 -2.26 -1.87
N LEU A 96 9.18 -1.35 -1.56
CA LEU A 96 10.21 -0.93 -2.52
C LEU A 96 10.99 -2.12 -3.06
N GLY A 97 11.40 -3.04 -2.18
CA GLY A 97 12.07 -4.28 -2.55
C GLY A 97 11.23 -5.11 -3.52
N MET A 98 9.94 -5.29 -3.25
CA MET A 98 9.03 -6.03 -4.15
C MET A 98 8.86 -5.34 -5.51
N TYR A 99 8.68 -4.02 -5.55
CA TYR A 99 8.51 -3.26 -6.80
C TYR A 99 9.77 -3.24 -7.67
N VAL A 100 10.96 -3.46 -7.10
CA VAL A 100 12.21 -3.61 -7.86
C VAL A 100 12.48 -5.07 -8.20
N ALA A 101 12.32 -5.97 -7.23
CA ALA A 101 12.65 -7.39 -7.38
C ALA A 101 11.70 -8.11 -8.35
N ALA A 102 10.39 -7.85 -8.30
CA ALA A 102 9.45 -8.54 -9.18
C ALA A 102 9.72 -8.24 -10.68
N PRO A 103 9.91 -6.98 -11.11
CA PRO A 103 10.33 -6.69 -12.49
C PRO A 103 11.73 -7.24 -12.83
N ALA A 104 12.70 -7.12 -11.92
CA ALA A 104 14.05 -7.64 -12.16
C ALA A 104 14.06 -9.16 -12.38
N LEU A 105 13.33 -9.90 -11.55
CA LEU A 105 13.16 -11.35 -11.70
C LEU A 105 12.40 -11.70 -12.98
N ALA A 106 11.38 -10.94 -13.35
CA ALA A 106 10.66 -11.14 -14.61
C ALA A 106 11.60 -11.03 -15.82
N VAL A 107 12.44 -9.99 -15.87
CA VAL A 107 13.45 -9.81 -16.92
C VAL A 107 14.47 -10.96 -16.93
N LEU A 108 14.98 -11.37 -15.77
CA LEU A 108 15.93 -12.48 -15.66
C LEU A 108 15.31 -13.82 -16.11
N CYS A 109 14.07 -14.10 -15.74
CA CYS A 109 13.34 -15.29 -16.15
C CYS A 109 13.11 -15.33 -17.66
N ILE A 110 12.74 -14.20 -18.27
CA ILE A 110 12.59 -14.09 -19.74
C ILE A 110 13.93 -14.37 -20.42
N ARG A 111 15.01 -13.74 -19.95
CA ARG A 111 16.36 -13.94 -20.49
C ARG A 111 16.88 -15.37 -20.35
N ARG A 112 16.42 -16.13 -19.36
CA ARG A 112 16.79 -17.55 -19.18
C ARG A 112 15.95 -18.52 -20.02
N ARG A 113 14.81 -18.05 -20.55
CA ARG A 113 13.91 -18.84 -21.41
C ARG A 113 14.19 -18.65 -22.90
N ILE A 114 14.89 -17.58 -23.27
CA ILE A 114 15.45 -17.32 -24.60
C ILE A 114 16.84 -17.93 -24.65
#